data_AF-A0A433JKL3-F1
#
_entry.id   AF-A0A433JKL3-F1
#
_cell.length_a   1.000
_cell.length_b   1.000
_cell.length_c   1.000
_cell.angle_alpha   90.00
_cell.angle_beta   90.00
_cell.angle_gamma   90.00
#
_symmetry.space_group_name_H-M   'P 1'
#
loop_
_entity.id
_entity.type
_entity.pdbx_description
1 polymer ?
#
loop_
_entity_poly.entity_id
_entity_poly.type
_entity_poly.pdbx_seq_one_letter_code
_entity_poly.pdbx_strand_id
1 'polypeptide(L)'
;MLPFIYCVFLMLVLIFLCCAKLGTAMPNIHKISYRGKQWLLENYSGEPYQFEQVSLRVDGQFFMLLVFSTPAANMRKTVLVFNDQLQKTEAKTLKIISKIKR
;
A
#
# COMPACT_ATOMS: atom_id res chain seq x y z
N MET A 1 -35.78 29.76 2.28
CA MET A 1 -35.24 28.68 3.14
C MET A 1 -35.00 27.37 2.40
N LEU A 2 -35.91 26.91 1.52
CA LEU A 2 -35.71 25.70 0.69
C LEU A 2 -34.38 25.61 -0.08
N PRO A 3 -33.85 26.65 -0.77
CA PRO A 3 -32.62 26.49 -1.56
C PRO A 3 -31.39 26.24 -0.70
N PHE A 4 -31.36 26.76 0.53
CA PHE A 4 -30.28 26.54 1.47
C PHE A 4 -30.19 25.08 1.92
N ILE A 5 -31.35 24.45 2.16
CA ILE A 5 -31.44 23.04 2.55
C ILE A 5 -30.93 22.13 1.43
N TYR A 6 -31.27 22.42 0.16
CA TYR A 6 -30.76 21.67 -1.00
C TYR A 6 -29.24 21.80 -1.15
N CYS A 7 -28.67 23.00 -0.96
CA CYS A 7 -27.22 23.20 -1.04
C CYS A 7 -26.48 22.41 0.06
N VAL A 8 -27.00 22.42 1.29
CA VAL A 8 -26.41 21.67 2.41
C VAL A 8 -26.51 20.16 2.17
N PHE A 9 -27.64 19.68 1.66
CA PHE A 9 -27.83 18.26 1.32
C PHE A 9 -26.89 17.81 0.20
N LEU A 10 -26.72 18.63 -0.85
CA LEU A 10 -25.82 18.34 -1.95
C LEU A 10 -24.35 18.28 -1.50
N MET A 11 -23.95 19.19 -0.60
CA MET A 11 -22.62 19.17 0.03
C MET A 11 -22.39 17.90 0.86
N LEU A 12 -23.39 17.47 1.64
CA LEU A 12 -23.30 16.22 2.40
C LEU A 12 -23.19 14.99 1.50
N VAL A 13 -23.94 14.94 0.41
CA VAL A 13 -23.86 13.85 -0.58
C VAL A 13 -22.48 13.83 -1.26
N LEU A 14 -21.94 14.99 -1.62
CA LEU A 14 -20.60 15.10 -2.19
C LEU A 14 -19.52 14.65 -1.21
N ILE A 15 -19.61 15.05 0.07
CA ILE A 15 -18.69 14.61 1.12
C ILE A 15 -18.79 13.10 1.30
N PHE A 16 -19.99 12.53 1.34
CA PHE A 16 -20.20 11.09 1.47
C PHE A 16 -19.60 10.32 0.29
N LEU A 17 -19.81 10.79 -0.95
CA LEU A 17 -19.23 10.19 -2.15
C LEU A 17 -17.70 10.30 -2.18
N CYS A 18 -17.14 11.41 -1.71
CA CYS A 18 -15.70 11.58 -1.55
C CYS A 18 -15.15 10.61 -0.49
N CYS A 19 -15.79 10.52 0.67
CA CYS A 19 -15.41 9.58 1.74
C CYS A 19 -15.53 8.12 1.30
N ALA A 20 -16.54 7.76 0.52
CA ALA A 20 -16.72 6.42 -0.02
C ALA A 20 -15.63 6.04 -1.04
N LYS A 21 -15.01 7.03 -1.70
CA LYS A 21 -13.88 6.82 -2.62
C LYS A 21 -12.51 6.86 -1.93
N LEU A 22 -12.42 7.24 -0.66
CA LEU A 22 -11.23 6.94 0.13
C LEU A 22 -11.22 5.43 0.37
N GLY A 23 -10.68 4.71 -0.60
CA GLY A 23 -10.41 3.29 -0.51
C GLY A 23 -9.77 3.01 0.84
N THR A 24 -10.35 2.06 1.56
CA THR A 24 -9.87 1.65 2.87
C THR A 24 -8.37 1.42 2.76
N ALA A 25 -7.59 2.21 3.50
CA ALA A 25 -6.17 1.94 3.67
C ALA A 25 -6.12 0.51 4.20
N MET A 26 -5.70 -0.46 3.38
CA MET A 26 -5.63 -1.87 3.78
C MET A 26 -4.49 -1.98 4.79
N PRO A 27 -4.74 -1.94 6.12
CA PRO A 27 -3.69 -1.90 7.11
C PRO A 27 -3.19 -3.32 7.41
N ASN A 28 -3.83 -4.33 6.82
CA ASN A 28 -3.80 -5.70 7.28
C ASN A 28 -2.87 -6.57 6.44
N ILE A 29 -1.71 -6.06 6.03
CA ILE A 29 -0.66 -6.91 5.43
C ILE A 29 0.14 -7.51 6.58
N HIS A 30 0.15 -8.83 6.68
CA HIS A 30 0.88 -9.53 7.74
C HIS A 30 2.18 -10.17 7.22
N LYS A 31 2.29 -10.37 5.90
CA LYS A 31 3.44 -11.05 5.31
C LYS A 31 3.72 -10.61 3.89
N ILE A 32 5.01 -10.45 3.60
CA ILE A 32 5.57 -10.16 2.28
C ILE A 32 6.47 -11.34 1.92
N SER A 33 6.24 -11.96 0.76
CA SER A 33 7.10 -13.05 0.28
C SER A 33 7.42 -12.92 -1.21
N TYR A 34 8.49 -13.56 -1.65
CA TYR A 34 8.87 -13.62 -3.06
C TYR A 34 8.83 -15.08 -3.53
N ARG A 35 7.93 -15.40 -4.46
CA ARG A 35 7.73 -16.75 -4.99
C ARG A 35 7.46 -16.69 -6.50
N GLY A 36 8.09 -17.58 -7.26
CA GLY A 36 7.78 -17.72 -8.70
C GLY A 36 8.00 -16.44 -9.51
N LYS A 37 9.03 -15.65 -9.17
CA LYS A 37 9.34 -14.33 -9.76
C LYS A 37 8.33 -13.21 -9.43
N GLN A 38 7.43 -13.44 -8.48
CA GLN A 38 6.43 -12.46 -8.06
C GLN A 38 6.52 -12.19 -6.56
N TRP A 39 6.18 -10.97 -6.19
CA TRP A 39 5.98 -10.51 -4.83
C TRP A 39 4.54 -10.80 -4.40
N LEU A 40 4.39 -11.43 -3.24
CA LEU A 40 3.11 -11.77 -2.65
C LEU A 40 2.92 -10.93 -1.38
N LEU A 41 1.84 -10.17 -1.32
CA LEU A 41 1.38 -9.48 -0.11
C LEU A 41 0.17 -10.23 0.44
N GLU A 42 0.36 -10.93 1.55
CA GLU A 42 -0.72 -11.68 2.21
C GLU A 42 -1.39 -10.76 3.23
N ASN A 43 -2.71 -10.62 3.11
CA ASN A 43 -3.49 -9.94 4.15
C ASN A 43 -3.87 -10.91 5.28
N TYR A 44 -4.31 -10.39 6.44
CA TYR A 44 -4.81 -11.24 7.53
C TYR A 44 -6.07 -12.06 7.15
N SER A 45 -6.75 -11.69 6.07
CA SER A 45 -7.87 -12.44 5.50
C SER A 45 -7.42 -13.67 4.68
N GLY A 46 -6.10 -13.86 4.49
CA GLY A 46 -5.52 -14.97 3.75
C GLY A 46 -5.52 -14.81 2.23
N GLU A 47 -5.98 -13.67 1.70
CA GLU A 47 -5.96 -13.39 0.26
C GLU A 47 -4.60 -12.77 -0.15
N PRO A 48 -3.82 -13.43 -1.02
CA PRO A 48 -2.55 -12.89 -1.49
C PRO A 48 -2.75 -11.95 -2.68
N TYR A 49 -2.19 -10.75 -2.59
CA TYR A 49 -2.03 -9.85 -3.74
C TYR A 49 -0.69 -10.11 -4.42
N GLN A 50 -0.70 -10.31 -5.73
CA GLN A 50 0.49 -10.62 -6.51
C GLN A 50 1.01 -9.39 -7.24
N PHE A 51 2.32 -9.15 -7.17
CA PHE A 51 3.00 -8.05 -7.82
C PHE A 51 4.27 -8.50 -8.53
N GLU A 52 4.56 -7.93 -9.69
CA GLU A 52 5.77 -8.27 -10.45
C GLU A 52 7.01 -7.56 -9.90
N GLN A 53 6.83 -6.34 -9.41
CA GLN A 53 7.93 -5.46 -9.03
C GLN A 53 7.73 -4.91 -7.63
N VAL A 54 8.84 -4.71 -6.93
CA VAL A 54 8.92 -3.91 -5.71
C VAL A 54 9.94 -2.78 -5.92
N SER A 55 9.70 -1.64 -5.29
CA SER A 55 10.64 -0.52 -5.24
C SER A 55 10.63 0.11 -3.87
N LEU A 56 11.80 0.38 -3.32
CA LEU A 56 11.93 1.21 -2.13
C LEU A 56 11.91 2.67 -2.57
N ARG A 57 10.92 3.44 -2.10
CA ARG A 57 10.80 4.88 -2.41
C ARG A 57 11.39 5.75 -1.31
N VAL A 58 11.29 5.31 -0.06
CA VAL A 58 11.82 6.01 1.10
C VAL A 58 12.51 5.00 1.99
N ASP A 59 13.78 5.27 2.34
CA ASP A 59 14.53 4.56 3.37
C ASP A 59 14.76 5.54 4.52
N GLY A 60 13.82 5.55 5.48
CA GLY A 60 13.89 6.37 6.67
C GLY A 60 14.58 5.63 7.83
N GLN A 61 15.02 6.39 8.84
CA GLN A 61 15.65 5.81 10.03
C GLN A 61 14.72 4.85 10.80
N PHE A 62 13.40 5.11 10.77
CA PHE A 62 12.41 4.34 11.52
C PHE A 62 11.46 3.53 10.64
N PHE A 63 11.33 3.88 9.36
CA PHE A 63 10.40 3.25 8.45
C PHE A 63 10.94 3.23 7.02
N MET A 64 10.41 2.30 6.23
CA MET A 64 10.66 2.16 4.81
C MET A 64 9.33 2.20 4.06
N LEU A 65 9.33 2.83 2.89
CA LEU A 65 8.15 2.88 2.01
C LEU A 65 8.41 2.04 0.77
N LEU A 66 7.77 0.87 0.73
CA LEU A 66 7.83 -0.07 -0.38
C LEU A 66 6.65 0.17 -1.31
N VAL A 67 6.91 0.19 -2.61
CA VAL A 67 5.89 0.29 -3.65
C VAL A 67 5.96 -0.97 -4.49
N PHE A 68 4.86 -1.72 -4.45
CA PHE A 68 4.61 -2.90 -5.25
C PHE A 68 3.80 -2.50 -6.48
N SER A 69 4.16 -3.05 -7.64
CA SER A 69 3.49 -2.74 -8.90
C SER A 69 3.47 -3.90 -9.87
N THR A 70 2.38 -3.98 -10.64
CA THR A 70 2.19 -4.88 -11.77
C THR A 70 1.86 -4.02 -12.98
N PRO A 71 2.85 -3.66 -13.82
CA PRO A 71 2.65 -2.78 -14.96
C PRO A 71 1.56 -3.27 -15.91
N ALA A 72 1.50 -4.57 -16.19
CA ALA A 72 0.52 -5.18 -17.09
C ALA A 72 -0.94 -4.98 -16.63
N ALA A 73 -1.18 -4.93 -15.32
CA ALA A 73 -2.51 -4.79 -14.73
C ALA A 73 -2.80 -3.35 -14.24
N ASN A 74 -1.89 -2.39 -14.47
CA ASN A 74 -1.92 -1.05 -13.88
C ASN A 74 -2.20 -1.05 -12.36
N MET A 75 -1.73 -2.09 -11.67
CA MET A 75 -1.98 -2.26 -10.24
C MET A 75 -0.77 -1.76 -9.46
N ARG A 76 -1.01 -0.94 -8.44
CA ARG A 76 0.03 -0.40 -7.58
C ARG A 76 -0.43 -0.40 -6.13
N LYS A 77 0.47 -0.79 -5.22
CA LYS A 77 0.22 -0.75 -3.78
C LYS A 77 1.45 -0.22 -3.04
N THR A 78 1.21 0.71 -2.13
CA THR A 78 2.24 1.27 -1.27
C THR A 78 2.11 0.65 0.11
N VAL A 79 3.22 0.17 0.66
CA VAL A 79 3.30 -0.46 1.97
C VAL A 79 4.34 0.30 2.78
N LEU A 80 3.94 0.77 3.95
CA LEU A 80 4.84 1.35 4.94
C LEU A 80 5.24 0.25 5.92
N VAL A 81 6.54 0.05 6.08
CA VAL A 81 7.12 -0.98 6.95
C VAL A 81 7.95 -0.27 8.00
N PHE A 82 7.68 -0.54 9.27
CA PHE A 82 8.51 0.01 10.35
C PHE A 82 9.71 -0.91 10.60
N ASN A 83 10.85 -0.31 10.96
CA ASN A 83 12.11 -1.03 11.13
C ASN A 83 12.11 -1.96 12.35
N ASP A 84 11.23 -1.73 13.32
CA ASP A 84 11.02 -2.57 14.50
C ASP A 84 10.18 -3.83 14.22
N GLN A 85 9.38 -3.83 13.15
CA GLN A 85 8.63 -4.99 12.68
C GLN A 85 9.49 -5.99 11.91
N LEU A 86 10.71 -5.60 11.52
CA LEU A 86 11.61 -6.40 10.72
C LEU A 86 12.70 -7.04 11.58
N GLN A 87 13.00 -8.30 11.30
CA GLN A 87 14.22 -8.92 11.80
C GLN A 87 15.44 -8.29 11.11
N LYS A 88 16.59 -8.27 11.81
CA LYS A 88 17.84 -7.67 11.31
C LYS A 88 18.28 -8.21 9.94
N THR A 89 17.95 -9.46 9.64
CA THR A 89 18.21 -10.13 8.35
C THR A 89 17.29 -9.62 7.26
N GLU A 90 15.99 -9.47 7.53
CA GLU A 90 14.98 -8.98 6.59
C GLU A 90 15.24 -7.53 6.19
N ALA A 91 15.59 -6.68 7.16
CA ALA A 91 15.96 -5.29 6.91
C ALA A 91 17.19 -5.19 5.99
N LYS A 92 18.20 -6.04 6.17
CA LYS A 92 19.37 -6.10 5.26
C LYS A 92 18.98 -6.55 3.87
N THR A 93 18.14 -7.57 3.75
CA THR A 93 17.64 -8.07 2.46
C THR A 93 16.88 -6.99 1.70
N LEU A 94 15.97 -6.26 2.36
CA LEU A 94 15.23 -5.16 1.74
C LEU A 94 16.16 -4.03 1.26
N LYS A 95 17.20 -3.70 2.05
CA LYS A 95 18.23 -2.72 1.65
C LYS A 95 19.12 -3.18 0.49
N ILE A 96 19.31 -4.49 0.33
CA ILE A 96 20.05 -5.04 -0.82
C ILE A 96 19.15 -4.98 -2.06
N ILE A 97 17.89 -5.42 -1.94
CA ILE A 97 16.92 -5.41 -3.04
C ILE A 97 16.66 -4.00 -3.55
N SER A 98 16.63 -3.00 -2.67
CA SER A 98 16.50 -1.60 -3.08
C SER A 98 17.70 -1.08 -3.88
N LYS A 99 18.91 -1.57 -3.57
CA LYS A 99 20.15 -1.19 -4.27
C LYS A 99 20.37 -1.94 -5.58
N ILE A 100 19.73 -3.08 -5.78
CA ILE A 100 19.87 -3.90 -7.00
C ILE A 100 19.15 -3.27 -8.22
N LYS A 101 18.35 -2.22 -8.05
CA LYS A 101 17.82 -1.45 -9.18
C LYS A 101 18.92 -0.62 -9.87
N ARG A 102 19.52 -1.21 -10.90
CA ARG A 102 19.94 -0.52 -12.13
C ARG A 102 18.76 -0.42 -13.09
#